data_AF-A0A1H5TSY0-F1
#
_entry.id   AF-A0A1H5TSY0-F1
#
_cell.length_a   1.000
_cell.length_b   1.000
_cell.length_c   1.000
_cell.angle_alpha   90.00
_cell.angle_beta   90.00
_cell.angle_gamma   90.00
#
_symmetry.space_group_name_H-M   'P 1'
#
loop_
_entity.id
_entity.type
_entity.pdbx_description
1 polymer ?
#
loop_
_entity_poly.entity_id
_entity_poly.type
_entity_poly.pdbx_seq_one_letter_code
_entity_poly.pdbx_strand_id
1 'polypeptide(L)'
;MGTLAGNILLFYGILFLTNVPAYFLGLKFEGNAPKKRLWFEPPGYVIPVVWVFLFLLLAILRYKLVSIEADELAKMTIVLAVVCASYAYYTLGLEKLTGISALKFGLFGNILVILVALWVGVTVSELSSNLSYLIFPIVAWTFFATMIILGQLRLSKN
;
A
#
# COMPACT_ATOMS: atom_id res chain seq x y z
N MET A 1 22.03 -7.49 -4.93
CA MET A 1 20.98 -6.54 -4.49
C MET A 1 21.49 -5.53 -3.43
N GLY A 2 22.77 -5.14 -3.46
CA GLY A 2 23.35 -4.23 -2.46
C GLY A 2 23.33 -2.74 -2.85
N THR A 3 23.00 -2.41 -4.10
CA THR A 3 22.97 -1.01 -4.57
C THR A 3 21.58 -0.40 -4.41
N LEU A 4 21.52 0.93 -4.26
CA LEU A 4 20.25 1.66 -4.21
C LEU A 4 19.40 1.40 -5.46
N ALA A 5 20.01 1.45 -6.65
CA ALA A 5 19.32 1.17 -7.92
C ALA A 5 18.70 -0.24 -7.93
N GLY A 6 19.41 -1.25 -7.42
CA GLY A 6 18.87 -2.60 -7.31
C GLY A 6 17.67 -2.71 -6.37
N ASN A 7 17.63 -1.92 -5.29
CA ASN A 7 16.47 -1.85 -4.41
C ASN A 7 15.30 -1.13 -5.09
N ILE A 8 15.54 -0.02 -5.79
CA ILE A 8 14.49 0.69 -6.53
C ILE A 8 13.84 -0.25 -7.56
N LEU A 9 14.66 -0.96 -8.35
CA LEU A 9 14.17 -1.94 -9.32
C LEU A 9 13.38 -3.06 -8.67
N LEU A 10 13.79 -3.55 -7.50
CA LEU A 10 13.05 -4.57 -6.76
C LEU A 10 11.66 -4.08 -6.33
N PHE A 11 11.57 -2.93 -5.66
CA PHE A 11 10.29 -2.42 -5.14
C PHE A 11 9.37 -1.97 -6.27
N TYR A 12 9.89 -1.30 -7.30
CA TYR A 12 9.08 -1.00 -8.49
C TYR A 12 8.70 -2.28 -9.24
N GLY A 13 9.57 -3.29 -9.28
CA GLY A 13 9.24 -4.62 -9.78
C GLY A 13 8.04 -5.21 -9.04
N ILE A 14 8.03 -5.21 -7.71
CA ILE A 14 6.88 -5.66 -6.90
C ILE A 14 5.63 -4.85 -7.25
N LEU A 15 5.73 -3.51 -7.25
CA LEU A 15 4.60 -2.63 -7.53
C LEU A 15 3.98 -2.92 -8.92
N PHE A 16 4.81 -2.94 -9.97
CA PHE A 16 4.39 -3.16 -11.35
C PHE A 16 3.93 -4.59 -11.61
N LEU A 17 4.73 -5.60 -11.24
CA LEU A 17 4.40 -7.00 -11.51
C LEU A 17 3.15 -7.46 -10.75
N THR A 18 2.82 -6.84 -9.62
CA THR A 18 1.57 -7.11 -8.93
C THR A 18 0.41 -6.33 -9.55
N ASN A 19 0.54 -5.03 -9.83
CA ASN A 19 -0.63 -4.21 -10.20
C ASN A 19 -0.95 -4.20 -11.71
N VAL A 20 0.03 -4.36 -12.60
CA VAL A 20 -0.23 -4.39 -14.05
C VAL A 20 -1.09 -5.60 -14.45
N PRO A 21 -0.82 -6.84 -13.98
CA PRO A 21 -1.70 -7.97 -14.29
C PRO A 21 -3.12 -7.80 -13.73
N ALA A 22 -3.28 -7.14 -12.57
CA ALA A 22 -4.60 -6.89 -11.98
C ALA A 22 -5.54 -6.14 -12.96
N TYR A 23 -4.99 -5.16 -13.69
CA TYR A 23 -5.73 -4.45 -14.73
C TYR A 23 -6.21 -5.37 -15.85
N PHE A 24 -5.36 -6.28 -16.33
CA PHE A 24 -5.70 -7.26 -17.37
C PHE A 24 -6.68 -8.33 -16.90
N LEU A 25 -6.69 -8.65 -15.60
CA LEU A 25 -7.66 -9.55 -14.97
C LEU A 25 -9.05 -8.91 -14.76
N GLY A 26 -9.21 -7.64 -15.15
CA GLY A 26 -10.44 -6.87 -14.97
C GLY A 26 -10.66 -6.39 -13.53
N LEU A 27 -9.63 -6.42 -12.68
CA LEU A 27 -9.67 -5.84 -11.34
C LEU A 27 -9.50 -4.33 -11.46
N LYS A 28 -10.59 -3.65 -11.80
CA LYS A 28 -10.64 -2.19 -11.95
C LYS A 28 -11.48 -1.61 -10.82
N PHE A 29 -10.89 -0.75 -10.00
CA PHE A 29 -11.67 0.04 -9.07
C PHE A 29 -12.58 0.97 -9.88
N GLU A 30 -13.89 0.85 -9.72
CA GLU A 30 -14.86 1.80 -10.25
C GLU A 30 -14.82 3.10 -9.42
N GLY A 31 -13.75 3.87 -9.58
CA GLY A 31 -13.67 5.22 -9.04
C GLY A 31 -13.60 6.19 -10.20
N ASN A 32 -14.59 7.09 -10.33
CA ASN A 32 -14.57 8.40 -11.02
C ASN A 32 -15.92 8.84 -11.62
N ALA A 33 -17.06 8.22 -11.30
CA ALA A 33 -18.34 8.87 -11.64
C ALA A 33 -18.48 10.16 -10.79
N PRO A 34 -18.59 11.36 -11.39
CA PRO A 34 -18.58 12.64 -10.65
C PRO A 34 -19.68 12.73 -9.57
N LYS A 35 -20.75 11.95 -9.72
CA LYS A 35 -21.93 11.99 -8.84
C LYS A 35 -21.78 11.23 -7.51
N LYS A 36 -20.69 10.49 -7.27
CA LYS A 36 -20.51 9.67 -6.04
C LYS A 36 -19.16 9.87 -5.32
N ARG A 37 -18.42 10.95 -5.59
CA ARG A 37 -17.12 11.20 -4.93
C ARG A 37 -17.29 11.99 -3.64
N LEU A 38 -16.44 11.68 -2.65
CA LEU A 38 -16.31 12.51 -1.46
C LEU A 38 -15.54 13.80 -1.81
N TRP A 39 -15.86 14.90 -1.13
CA TRP A 39 -15.24 16.20 -1.42
C TRP A 39 -13.71 16.22 -1.22
N PHE A 40 -13.19 15.32 -0.37
CA PHE A 40 -11.77 15.18 -0.06
C PHE A 40 -11.10 14.02 -0.82
N GLU A 41 -11.84 13.25 -1.62
CA GLU A 41 -11.29 12.12 -2.38
C GLU A 41 -10.41 12.66 -3.53
N PRO A 42 -9.11 12.32 -3.59
CA PRO A 42 -8.22 12.84 -4.62
C PRO A 42 -8.57 12.25 -6.00
N PRO A 43 -8.18 12.93 -7.10
CA PRO A 43 -8.30 12.34 -8.44
C PRO A 43 -7.65 10.97 -8.53
N GLY A 44 -8.22 10.06 -9.31
CA GLY A 44 -7.75 8.66 -9.39
C GLY A 44 -6.27 8.50 -9.79
N TYR A 45 -5.70 9.44 -10.55
CA TYR A 45 -4.27 9.41 -10.92
C TYR A 45 -3.32 9.71 -9.74
N VAL A 46 -3.81 10.31 -8.66
CA VAL A 46 -3.00 10.62 -7.47
C VAL A 46 -2.62 9.33 -6.72
N ILE A 47 -3.52 8.33 -6.72
CA ILE A 47 -3.31 7.06 -6.03
C ILE A 47 -2.03 6.34 -6.50
N PRO A 48 -1.83 6.05 -7.81
CA PRO A 48 -0.60 5.40 -8.27
C PRO A 48 0.65 6.26 -8.05
N VAL A 49 0.54 7.59 -8.16
CA VAL A 49 1.68 8.50 -7.90
C VAL A 49 2.15 8.41 -6.45
N VAL A 50 1.22 8.40 -5.49
CA VAL A 50 1.56 8.24 -4.07
C VAL A 50 2.23 6.89 -3.84
N TRP A 51 1.71 5.80 -4.41
CA TRP A 51 2.33 4.48 -4.24
C TRP A 51 3.72 4.38 -4.86
N VAL A 52 3.98 5.00 -6.02
CA VAL A 52 5.34 5.09 -6.60
C VAL A 52 6.30 5.79 -5.65
N PHE A 53 5.87 6.86 -4.99
CA PHE A 53 6.67 7.55 -3.98
C PHE A 53 6.90 6.70 -2.72
N LEU A 54 5.85 6.08 -2.18
CA LEU A 54 5.95 5.22 -1.00
C LEU A 54 6.87 4.02 -1.22
N PHE A 55 6.83 3.40 -2.42
CA PHE A 55 7.73 2.30 -2.77
C PHE A 55 9.18 2.75 -2.95
N LEU A 56 9.41 4.00 -3.38
CA LEU A 56 10.75 4.59 -3.36
C LEU A 56 11.28 4.73 -1.92
N LEU A 57 10.45 5.17 -0.97
CA LEU A 57 10.85 5.26 0.44
C LEU A 57 11.21 3.89 1.02
N LEU A 58 10.42 2.85 0.72
CA LEU A 58 10.74 1.48 1.12
C LEU A 58 12.05 0.96 0.49
N ALA A 59 12.31 1.29 -0.79
CA ALA A 59 13.57 0.94 -1.44
C ALA A 59 14.77 1.60 -0.75
N ILE A 60 14.66 2.89 -0.40
CA ILE A 60 15.68 3.62 0.35
C ILE A 60 15.88 3.00 1.73
N LEU A 61 14.79 2.70 2.45
CA LEU A 61 14.85 2.06 3.76
C LEU A 61 15.57 0.72 3.70
N ARG A 62 15.16 -0.16 2.76
CA ARG A 62 15.79 -1.48 2.60
C ARG A 62 17.27 -1.35 2.28
N TYR A 63 17.64 -0.43 1.38
CA TYR A 63 19.04 -0.17 1.07
C TYR A 63 19.84 0.22 2.33
N LYS A 64 19.29 1.11 3.16
CA LYS A 64 19.94 1.51 4.43
C LYS A 64 20.05 0.35 5.41
N LEU A 65 19.00 -0.47 5.57
CA LEU A 65 19.00 -1.63 6.46
C LEU A 65 20.01 -2.69 6.03
N VAL A 66 20.12 -2.98 4.73
CA VAL A 66 21.13 -3.90 4.19
C VAL A 66 22.54 -3.35 4.40
N SER A 67 22.74 -2.03 4.27
CA SER A 67 24.04 -1.39 4.46
C SER A 67 24.55 -1.43 5.91
N ILE A 68 23.67 -1.71 6.87
CA ILE A 68 24.00 -1.90 8.29
C ILE A 68 23.77 -3.35 8.74
N GLU A 69 23.70 -4.30 7.80
CA GLU A 69 23.58 -5.74 8.05
C GLU A 69 22.31 -6.14 8.84
N ALA A 70 21.26 -5.31 8.81
CA ALA A 70 19.97 -5.58 9.44
C ALA A 70 19.04 -6.41 8.53
N ASP A 71 19.48 -7.63 8.18
CA ASP A 71 18.86 -8.45 7.14
C ASP A 71 17.40 -8.82 7.40
N GLU A 72 17.02 -9.14 8.64
CA GLU A 72 15.65 -9.50 8.99
C GLU A 72 14.69 -8.31 8.78
N LEU A 73 15.08 -7.11 9.24
CA LEU A 73 14.32 -5.89 8.99
C LEU A 73 14.23 -5.58 7.49
N ALA A 74 15.33 -5.78 6.74
CA ALA A 74 15.33 -5.61 5.30
C ALA A 74 14.34 -6.57 4.60
N LYS A 75 14.21 -7.82 5.06
CA LYS A 75 13.20 -8.77 4.55
C LYS A 75 11.78 -8.32 4.89
N MET A 76 11.55 -7.81 6.10
CA MET A 76 10.24 -7.29 6.51
C MET A 76 9.73 -6.16 5.59
N THR A 77 10.63 -5.30 5.08
CA THR A 77 10.23 -4.27 4.11
C THR A 77 9.70 -4.84 2.79
N ILE A 78 10.23 -5.99 2.34
CA ILE A 78 9.73 -6.70 1.14
C ILE A 78 8.33 -7.25 1.42
N VAL A 79 8.14 -7.89 2.59
CA VAL A 79 6.83 -8.41 3.00
C VAL A 79 5.79 -7.29 3.03
N LEU A 80 6.12 -6.16 3.65
CA LEU A 80 5.25 -4.99 3.68
C LEU A 80 4.91 -4.50 2.26
N ALA A 81 5.89 -4.40 1.36
CA ALA A 81 5.65 -4.01 -0.03
C ALA A 81 4.71 -4.99 -0.77
N VAL A 82 4.85 -6.29 -0.56
CA VAL A 82 3.95 -7.29 -1.15
C VAL A 82 2.54 -7.14 -0.60
N VAL A 83 2.38 -6.95 0.71
CA VAL A 83 1.06 -6.72 1.34
C VAL A 83 0.40 -5.45 0.81
N CYS A 84 1.16 -4.37 0.62
CA CYS A 84 0.66 -3.14 0.01
C CYS A 84 0.29 -3.33 -1.47
N ALA A 85 1.17 -3.94 -2.26
CA ALA A 85 0.96 -4.10 -3.70
C ALA A 85 -0.18 -5.06 -4.04
N SER A 86 -0.44 -6.07 -3.19
CA SER A 86 -1.49 -7.07 -3.41
C SER A 86 -2.91 -6.58 -3.10
N TYR A 87 -3.08 -5.28 -2.77
CA TYR A 87 -4.36 -4.68 -2.40
C TYR A 87 -5.50 -4.96 -3.39
N ALA A 88 -5.26 -4.78 -4.70
CA ALA A 88 -6.29 -5.03 -5.70
C ALA A 88 -6.81 -6.49 -5.69
N TYR A 89 -5.97 -7.46 -5.32
CA TYR A 89 -6.33 -8.88 -5.32
C TYR A 89 -7.18 -9.25 -4.12
N TYR A 90 -6.79 -8.84 -2.91
CA TYR A 90 -7.59 -9.13 -1.71
C TYR A 90 -8.77 -8.16 -1.52
N THR A 91 -9.04 -7.28 -2.49
CA THR A 91 -10.24 -6.43 -2.51
C THR A 91 -11.15 -6.80 -3.68
N LEU A 92 -10.81 -6.37 -4.89
CA LEU A 92 -11.60 -6.62 -6.10
C LEU A 92 -11.58 -8.11 -6.48
N GLY A 93 -10.44 -8.78 -6.28
CA GLY A 93 -10.35 -10.22 -6.55
C GLY A 93 -11.28 -11.02 -5.64
N LEU A 94 -11.31 -10.71 -4.34
CA LEU A 94 -12.23 -11.33 -3.39
C LEU A 94 -13.68 -10.95 -3.63
N GLU A 95 -13.97 -9.71 -4.05
CA GLU A 95 -15.33 -9.32 -4.45
C GLU A 95 -15.83 -10.18 -5.61
N LYS A 96 -15.00 -10.36 -6.66
CA LYS A 96 -15.34 -11.22 -7.81
C LYS A 96 -15.56 -12.68 -7.42
N LEU A 97 -14.86 -13.19 -6.41
CA LEU A 97 -14.96 -14.58 -5.96
C LEU A 97 -16.11 -14.82 -4.96
N THR A 98 -16.40 -13.85 -4.09
CA THR A 98 -17.32 -14.03 -2.94
C THR A 98 -18.63 -13.27 -3.07
N GLY A 99 -18.71 -12.30 -3.99
CA GLY A 99 -19.83 -11.36 -4.11
C GLY A 99 -19.93 -10.33 -2.96
N ILE A 100 -19.00 -10.36 -1.99
CA ILE A 100 -18.96 -9.35 -0.92
C ILE A 100 -18.30 -8.08 -1.46
N SER A 101 -18.91 -6.93 -1.18
CA SER A 101 -18.44 -5.62 -1.67
C SER A 101 -16.95 -5.37 -1.41
N ALA A 102 -16.24 -4.92 -2.45
CA ALA A 102 -14.84 -4.52 -2.36
C ALA A 102 -14.58 -3.40 -1.35
N LEU A 103 -15.58 -2.58 -1.00
CA LEU A 103 -15.44 -1.57 0.07
C LEU A 103 -15.20 -2.23 1.44
N LYS A 104 -15.88 -3.35 1.73
CA LYS A 104 -15.68 -4.07 3.00
C LYS A 104 -14.30 -4.72 3.04
N PHE A 105 -13.91 -5.42 1.98
CA PHE A 105 -12.57 -5.99 1.88
C PHE A 105 -11.49 -4.91 1.89
N GLY A 106 -11.75 -3.75 1.27
CA GLY A 106 -10.84 -2.62 1.27
C GLY A 106 -10.60 -2.06 2.67
N LEU A 107 -11.63 -2.05 3.52
CA LEU A 107 -11.48 -1.67 4.93
C LEU A 107 -10.58 -2.66 5.68
N PHE A 108 -10.85 -3.97 5.56
CA PHE A 108 -10.01 -5.00 6.18
C PHE A 108 -8.57 -4.96 5.66
N GLY A 109 -8.41 -4.78 4.36
CA GLY A 109 -7.12 -4.65 3.69
C GLY A 109 -6.32 -3.46 4.19
N ASN A 110 -6.94 -2.29 4.33
CA ASN A 110 -6.28 -1.11 4.88
C ASN A 110 -5.90 -1.31 6.35
N ILE A 111 -6.77 -1.94 7.16
CA ILE A 111 -6.44 -2.27 8.56
C ILE A 111 -5.21 -3.18 8.60
N LEU A 112 -5.17 -4.22 7.76
CA LEU A 112 -4.02 -5.12 7.67
C LEU A 112 -2.74 -4.36 7.30
N VAL A 113 -2.78 -3.52 6.26
CA VAL A 113 -1.63 -2.70 5.84
C VAL A 113 -1.17 -1.78 6.96
N ILE A 114 -2.08 -1.10 7.66
CA ILE A 114 -1.76 -0.22 8.80
C ILE A 114 -1.08 -1.02 9.92
N LEU A 115 -1.64 -2.16 10.32
CA LEU A 115 -1.08 -2.99 11.39
C LEU A 115 0.31 -3.50 11.04
N VAL A 116 0.51 -4.00 9.82
CA VAL A 116 1.83 -4.48 9.36
C VAL A 116 2.81 -3.31 9.25
N ALA A 117 2.41 -2.16 8.70
CA ALA A 117 3.27 -0.99 8.60
C ALA A 117 3.67 -0.44 9.97
N LEU A 118 2.74 -0.40 10.94
CA LEU A 118 3.05 -0.01 12.32
C LEU A 118 3.98 -1.01 12.98
N TRP A 119 3.73 -2.31 12.83
CA TRP A 119 4.60 -3.35 13.37
C TRP A 119 6.03 -3.22 12.84
N VAL A 120 6.20 -3.18 11.51
CA VAL A 120 7.53 -2.99 10.88
C VAL A 120 8.14 -1.64 11.30
N GLY A 121 7.34 -0.58 11.37
CA GLY A 121 7.78 0.74 11.81
C GLY A 121 8.33 0.75 13.23
N VAL A 122 7.64 0.11 14.17
CA VAL A 122 8.07 -0.03 15.56
C VAL A 122 9.34 -0.87 15.65
N THR A 123 9.40 -2.03 14.99
CA THR A 123 10.61 -2.88 15.01
C THR A 123 11.82 -2.16 14.37
N VAL A 124 11.62 -1.39 13.31
CA VAL A 124 12.69 -0.54 12.74
C VAL A 124 13.07 0.59 13.69
N SER A 125 12.12 1.13 14.48
CA SER A 125 12.40 2.23 15.41
C SER A 125 13.28 1.82 16.58
N GLU A 126 13.20 0.55 17.00
CA GLU A 126 14.11 -0.04 18.01
C GLU A 126 15.57 0.00 17.55
N LEU A 127 15.80 -0.07 16.23
CA LEU A 127 17.13 0.09 15.63
C LEU A 127 17.46 1.57 15.34
N SER A 128 16.53 2.30 14.72
CA SER A 128 16.70 3.72 14.40
C SER A 128 15.36 4.41 14.11
N SER A 129 14.97 5.37 14.96
CA SER A 129 13.80 6.22 14.72
C SER A 129 13.85 6.99 13.40
N ASN A 130 15.05 7.36 12.94
CA ASN A 130 15.20 8.06 11.66
C ASN A 130 14.85 7.17 10.47
N LEU A 131 15.13 5.87 10.56
CA LEU A 131 14.77 4.91 9.51
C LEU A 131 13.28 4.60 9.53
N SER A 132 12.65 4.52 10.72
CA SER A 132 11.22 4.21 10.81
C SER A 132 10.33 5.29 10.19
N TYR A 133 10.77 6.55 10.15
CA TYR A 133 10.06 7.63 9.44
C TYR A 133 9.87 7.38 7.95
N LEU A 134 10.65 6.50 7.31
CA LEU A 134 10.43 6.11 5.92
C LEU A 134 9.20 5.21 5.72
N ILE A 135 8.67 4.60 6.80
CA ILE A 135 7.47 3.74 6.78
C ILE A 135 6.20 4.54 7.10
N PHE A 136 6.28 5.49 8.03
CA PHE A 136 5.11 6.25 8.51
C PHE A 136 4.23 6.89 7.41
N PRO A 137 4.77 7.39 6.29
CA PRO A 137 3.96 7.85 5.17
C PRO A 137 2.98 6.80 4.62
N ILE A 138 3.31 5.50 4.69
CA ILE A 138 2.40 4.41 4.32
C ILE A 138 1.21 4.36 5.28
N VAL A 139 1.45 4.49 6.59
CA VAL A 139 0.39 4.50 7.60
C VAL A 139 -0.53 5.69 7.37
N ALA A 140 0.04 6.89 7.19
CA ALA A 140 -0.74 8.11 6.96
C ALA A 140 -1.60 8.02 5.68
N TRP A 141 -1.02 7.56 4.58
CA TRP A 141 -1.74 7.35 3.33
C TRP A 141 -2.85 6.30 3.45
N THR A 142 -2.56 5.17 4.08
CA THR A 142 -3.53 4.07 4.22
C THR A 142 -4.65 4.45 5.18
N PHE A 143 -4.36 5.23 6.22
CA PHE A 143 -5.36 5.81 7.10
C PHE A 143 -6.27 6.78 6.34
N PHE A 144 -5.70 7.66 5.51
CA PHE A 144 -6.48 8.54 4.65
C PHE A 144 -7.37 7.76 3.66
N ALA A 145 -6.83 6.71 3.01
CA ALA A 145 -7.60 5.81 2.15
C ALA A 145 -8.73 5.12 2.92
N THR A 146 -8.53 4.80 4.20
CA THR A 146 -9.56 4.23 5.08
C THR A 146 -10.70 5.20 5.30
N MET A 147 -10.40 6.48 5.53
CA MET A 147 -11.41 7.53 5.67
C MET A 147 -12.28 7.68 4.40
N ILE A 148 -11.68 7.53 3.22
CA ILE A 148 -12.42 7.50 1.95
C ILE A 148 -13.39 6.30 1.93
N ILE A 149 -12.92 5.10 2.24
CA ILE A 149 -13.77 3.89 2.26
C ILE A 149 -14.92 4.03 3.26
N LEU A 150 -14.65 4.55 4.46
CA LEU A 150 -15.68 4.78 5.47
C LEU A 150 -16.74 5.80 5.00
N GLY A 151 -16.30 6.89 4.35
CA GLY A 151 -17.21 7.86 3.75
C GLY A 151 -18.07 7.25 2.64
N GLN A 152 -17.49 6.43 1.78
CA GLN A 152 -18.20 5.73 0.70
C GLN A 152 -19.20 4.71 1.26
N LEU A 153 -18.84 3.94 2.29
CA LEU A 153 -19.75 3.02 2.98
C LEU A 153 -20.92 3.72 3.67
N ARG A 154 -20.71 4.96 4.13
CA ARG A 154 -21.80 5.78 4.70
C ARG A 154 -22.74 6.28 3.61
N LEU A 155 -22.20 6.74 2.48
CA LEU A 155 -23.00 7.18 1.34
C LEU A 155 -23.78 6.03 0.68
N SER A 156 -23.26 4.80 0.69
CA SER A 156 -23.94 3.64 0.10
C SER A 156 -25.13 3.12 0.91
N LYS A 157 -25.27 3.55 2.17
CA LYS A 157 -26.37 3.15 3.06
C LYS A 157 -27.55 4.13 3.04
N ASN A 158 -27.33 5.33 2.52
CA ASN A 158 -28.33 6.39 2.38
C ASN A 158 -28.91 6.39 0.96
#